data_AF-A0A3N4W3Z3-F1
#
_entry.id   AF-A0A3N4W3Z3-F1
#
_cell.length_a   1.000
_cell.length_b   1.000
_cell.length_c   1.000
_cell.angle_alpha   90.00
_cell.angle_beta   90.00
_cell.angle_gamma   90.00
#
_symmetry.space_group_name_H-M   'P 1'
#
loop_
_entity.id
_entity.type
_entity.pdbx_description
1 polymer ?
#
loop_
_entity_poly.entity_id
_entity_poly.type
_entity_poly.pdbx_seq_one_letter_code
_entity_poly.pdbx_strand_id
1 'polypeptide(L)' 'MGDPVGRLAELAGPPVHKEVVENEFGAQVAETWEYRRDGKSLLITVKDGKAQQIRELH' A
#
# COMPACT_ATOMS: atom_id res chain seq x y z
N MET A 1 -2.83 -7.69 -9.58
CA MET A 1 -2.30 -8.41 -8.38
C MET A 1 -1.02 -9.10 -8.80
N GLY A 2 0.13 -8.76 -8.22
CA GLY A 2 1.36 -9.53 -8.46
C GLY A 2 2.69 -8.79 -8.48
N ASP A 3 2.72 -7.46 -8.52
CA ASP A 3 4.00 -6.76 -8.47
C ASP A 3 4.58 -6.72 -7.04
N PRO A 4 5.90 -6.98 -6.89
CA PRO A 4 6.58 -6.78 -5.62
C PRO A 4 6.43 -5.32 -5.19
N VAL A 5 6.07 -5.11 -3.93
CA VAL A 5 5.89 -3.77 -3.39
C VAL A 5 7.20 -2.94 -3.43
N GLY A 6 8.35 -3.63 -3.40
CA GLY A 6 9.66 -2.99 -3.58
C GLY A 6 9.80 -2.28 -4.93
N ARG A 7 9.35 -2.93 -6.02
CA ARG A 7 9.38 -2.32 -7.37
C ARG A 7 8.47 -1.11 -7.46
N LEU A 8 7.33 -1.14 -6.79
CA LEU A 8 6.44 0.02 -6.69
C LEU A 8 7.14 1.19 -5.99
N ALA A 9 7.83 0.94 -4.88
CA ALA A 9 8.57 1.98 -4.17
C ALA A 9 9.75 2.53 -4.99
N GLU A 10 10.45 1.70 -5.76
CA GLU A 10 11.52 2.16 -6.66
C GLU A 10 11.01 3.10 -7.75
N LEU A 11 9.83 2.82 -8.31
CA LEU A 11 9.26 3.60 -9.42
C LEU A 11 8.48 4.83 -8.97
N ALA A 12 7.74 4.72 -7.86
CA ALA A 12 6.84 5.77 -7.36
C ALA A 12 7.46 6.61 -6.25
N GLY A 13 8.62 6.21 -5.71
CA GLY A 13 9.18 6.73 -4.47
C GLY A 13 8.59 6.06 -3.23
N PRO A 14 9.02 6.49 -2.02
CA PRO A 14 8.40 6.02 -0.79
C PRO A 14 6.94 6.53 -0.69
N PRO A 15 6.02 5.75 -0.10
CA PRO A 15 4.68 6.24 0.19
C PRO A 15 4.71 7.37 1.21
N VAL A 16 3.72 8.25 1.14
CA VAL A 16 3.57 9.38 2.07
C VAL A 16 3.05 8.96 3.43
N HIS A 17 2.35 7.82 3.50
CA HIS A 17 1.85 7.23 4.73
C HIS A 17 1.84 5.70 4.62
N LYS A 18 2.14 5.02 5.74
CA LYS A 18 2.04 3.57 5.87
C LYS A 18 1.31 3.24 7.15
N GLU A 19 0.31 2.38 7.05
CA GLU A 19 -0.46 1.88 8.18
C GLU A 19 -0.44 0.36 8.21
N VAL A 20 -0.16 -0.22 9.38
CA VAL A 20 -0.26 -1.66 9.59
C VAL A 20 -1.72 -2.02 9.75
N VAL A 21 -2.18 -3.05 9.05
CA VAL A 21 -3.52 -3.60 9.24
C VAL A 21 -3.40 -4.86 10.08
N GLU A 22 -3.99 -4.82 11.27
CA GLU A 22 -4.03 -5.93 12.23
C GLU A 22 -5.41 -6.58 12.25
N ASN A 23 -5.47 -7.86 12.59
CA ASN A 23 -6.73 -8.53 12.91
C ASN A 23 -7.12 -8.32 14.39
N GLU A 24 -8.26 -8.87 14.80
CA GLU A 24 -8.76 -8.78 16.19
C GLU A 24 -7.83 -9.37 17.25
N PHE A 25 -6.82 -10.15 16.84
CA PHE A 25 -5.82 -10.77 17.71
C PHE A 25 -4.51 -9.97 17.76
N GLY A 26 -4.43 -8.80 17.11
CA GLY A 26 -3.22 -7.98 17.02
C GLY A 26 -2.16 -8.54 16.07
N ALA A 27 -2.49 -9.54 15.25
CA ALA A 27 -1.58 -10.03 14.23
C ALA A 27 -1.65 -9.16 12.99
N GLN A 28 -0.49 -8.71 12.49
CA GLN A 28 -0.40 -8.01 11.21
C GLN A 28 -0.85 -8.93 10.08
N VAL A 29 -1.84 -8.47 9.30
CA VAL A 29 -2.39 -9.20 8.15
C VAL A 29 -2.15 -8.49 6.82
N ALA A 30 -1.84 -7.19 6.84
CA ALA A 30 -1.48 -6.40 5.67
C ALA A 30 -0.81 -5.07 6.07
N GLU A 31 -0.44 -4.29 5.07
CA GLU A 31 -0.11 -2.87 5.19
C GLU A 31 -0.95 -2.08 4.19
N THR A 32 -1.33 -0.85 4.54
CA THR A 32 -1.91 0.11 3.61
C THR A 32 -0.89 1.21 3.36
N TRP A 33 -0.52 1.41 2.09
CA TRP A 33 0.42 2.43 1.65
C TRP A 33 -0.34 3.51 0.91
N GLU A 34 -0.18 4.77 1.32
CA GLU A 34 -0.74 5.92 0.62
C GLU A 34 0.32 6.59 -0.24
N TYR A 35 -0.05 6.86 -1.49
CA TYR A 35 0.71 7.69 -2.42
C TYR A 35 -0.11 8.90 -2.82
N ARG A 36 0.55 10.06 -2.94
CA ARG A 36 -0.05 11.24 -3.57
C ARG A 36 0.51 11.45 -4.96
N ARG A 37 -0.38 11.51 -5.96
CA ARG A 37 -0.07 11.74 -7.37
C ARG A 37 -1.11 12.68 -7.95
N ASP A 38 -0.66 13.78 -8.56
CA ASP A 38 -1.51 14.69 -9.32
C ASP A 38 -2.78 15.17 -8.58
N GLY A 39 -2.64 15.43 -7.28
CA GLY A 39 -3.73 15.89 -6.41
C GLY A 39 -4.68 14.79 -5.92
N LYS A 40 -4.45 13.52 -6.30
CA LYS A 40 -5.22 12.35 -5.86
C LYS A 40 -4.42 11.49 -4.90
N SER A 41 -5.13 10.73 -4.07
CA SER A 41 -4.53 9.71 -3.21
C SER A 41 -4.75 8.32 -3.78
N LEU A 42 -3.70 7.51 -3.82
CA LEU A 42 -3.73 6.10 -4.17
C LEU A 42 -3.47 5.29 -2.90
N LEU A 43 -4.43 4.47 -2.48
CA LEU A 43 -4.28 3.51 -1.40
C LEU A 43 -3.95 2.14 -1.97
N ILE A 44 -2.85 1.57 -1.50
CA ILE A 44 -2.37 0.26 -1.91
C ILE A 44 -2.37 -0.67 -0.71
N THR A 45 -3.14 -1.74 -0.78
CA THR A 45 -3.10 -2.82 0.22
C THR A 45 -2.01 -3.80 -0.18
N VAL A 46 -1.04 -3.96 0.72
CA VAL A 46 0.12 -4.84 0.56
C VAL A 46 -0.06 -6.04 1.50
N LYS A 47 0.05 -7.24 0.95
CA LYS A 47 0.03 -8.48 1.72
C LYS A 47 1.10 -9.41 1.17
N ASP A 48 1.87 -10.02 2.07
CA ASP A 48 3.00 -10.91 1.75
C ASP A 48 3.99 -10.27 0.76
N GLY A 49 4.29 -8.98 0.98
CA GLY A 49 5.21 -8.19 0.16
C GLY A 49 4.69 -7.84 -1.25
N LYS A 50 3.42 -8.11 -1.54
CA LYS A 50 2.81 -7.89 -2.86
C LYS A 50 1.64 -6.92 -2.79
N ALA A 51 1.49 -6.10 -3.82
CA ALA A 51 0.30 -5.28 -3.98
C ALA A 51 -0.91 -6.18 -4.31
N GLN A 52 -1.86 -6.24 -3.37
CA GLN A 52 -3.11 -6.98 -3.52
C GLN A 52 -4.20 -6.11 -4.14
N GLN A 53 -4.30 -4.86 -3.70
CA GLN A 53 -5.37 -3.98 -4.11
C GLN A 53 -4.84 -2.56 -4.27
N ILE A 54 -5.34 -1.86 -5.28
CA ILE A 54 -5.06 -0.45 -5.53
C ILE A 54 -6.40 0.25 -5.61
N ARG A 55 -6.59 1.33 -4.83
CA ARG A 55 -7.79 2.18 -4.84
C ARG A 55 -7.37 3.63 -5.04
N GLU A 56 -8.00 4.31 -5.99
CA GLU A 56 -7.87 5.76 -6.15
C GLU A 56 -8.94 6.45 -5.30
N LEU A 57 -8.55 7.49 -4.58
CA LEU A 57 -9.41 8.38 -3.83
C LEU A 57 -9.43 9.76 -4.53
N HIS A 58 -10.63 10.29 -4.71
CA HIS A 58 -10.92 11.58 -5.34
C HIS A 58 -11.23 12.66 -4.30
#